data_AF-A0A920JZP5-F1
#
_entry.id   AF-A0A920JZP5-F1
#
_cell.length_a   1.000
_cell.length_b   1.000
_cell.length_c   1.000
_cell.angle_alpha   90.00
_cell.angle_beta   90.00
_cell.angle_gamma   90.00
#
_symmetry.space_group_name_H-M   'P 1'
#
loop_
_entity.id
_entity.type
_entity.pdbx_description
1 polymer ?
#
loop_
_entity_poly.entity_id
_entity_poly.type
_entity_poly.pdbx_seq_one_letter_code
_entity_poly.pdbx_strand_id
1 'polypeptide(L)'
;MTAADLVGRYLLNNDGTFWHDGPLTIAARNGAICYLDEVVEARQDTTVVIHSITDDRRVLPIEKKGELLKADDDFHLVVSYNPGYQSVVKDLKESTKQRFCALDFEYPANEVETNIVCSEADVELEIASSLVKIADKSRNLKGAGLNEGVSTRMLIHAAKLSKMV
;
A
#
# COMPACT_ATOMS: atom_id res chain seq x y z
N MET A 1 -8.29 7.53 8.15
CA MET A 1 -8.68 6.18 8.60
C MET A 1 -8.47 6.09 10.10
N THR A 2 -9.42 5.47 10.81
CA THR A 2 -9.33 5.18 12.25
C THR A 2 -9.24 3.67 12.49
N ALA A 3 -8.85 3.25 13.68
CA ALA A 3 -8.86 1.84 14.08
C ALA A 3 -10.22 1.17 13.85
N ALA A 4 -11.31 1.90 14.08
CA ALA A 4 -12.67 1.38 13.88
C ALA A 4 -12.99 1.11 12.40
N ASP A 5 -12.37 1.82 11.46
CA ASP A 5 -12.58 1.59 10.03
C ASP A 5 -11.91 0.29 9.57
N LEU A 6 -10.82 -0.15 10.22
CA LEU A 6 -10.14 -1.42 9.94
C LEU A 6 -10.80 -2.61 10.66
N VAL A 7 -11.11 -2.43 11.94
CA VAL A 7 -11.60 -3.51 12.81
C VAL A 7 -13.11 -3.72 12.67
N GLY A 8 -13.88 -2.64 12.55
CA GLY A 8 -15.33 -2.70 12.49
C GLY A 8 -15.99 -1.76 13.48
N ARG A 9 -17.30 -1.61 13.29
CA ARG A 9 -18.13 -0.65 14.03
C ARG A 9 -19.57 -1.12 14.12
N TYR A 10 -20.27 -0.61 15.11
CA TYR A 10 -21.73 -0.73 15.14
C TYR A 10 -22.36 0.27 14.17
N LEU A 11 -23.33 -0.21 13.41
CA LEU A 11 -24.19 0.56 12.52
C LEU A 11 -25.63 0.51 13.04
N LEU A 12 -26.43 1.50 12.67
CA LEU A 12 -27.84 1.60 13.01
C LEU A 12 -28.69 1.37 11.76
N ASN A 13 -29.71 0.52 11.86
CA ASN A 13 -30.77 0.40 10.86
C ASN A 13 -32.15 0.39 11.55
N ASN A 14 -33.21 0.13 10.79
CA ASN A 14 -34.59 0.12 11.30
C ASN A 14 -34.84 -0.95 12.38
N ASP A 15 -34.04 -2.03 12.38
CA ASP A 15 -34.17 -3.15 13.33
C ASP A 15 -33.27 -2.97 14.57
N GLY A 16 -32.51 -1.88 14.62
CA GLY A 16 -31.67 -1.49 15.75
C GLY A 16 -30.18 -1.40 15.42
N THR A 17 -29.35 -1.65 16.43
CA THR A 17 -27.89 -1.58 16.32
C THR A 17 -27.32 -2.95 15.98
N PHE A 18 -26.53 -3.05 14.91
CA PHE A 18 -25.86 -4.28 14.51
C PHE A 18 -24.37 -4.05 14.25
N TRP A 19 -23.58 -5.12 14.39
CA TRP A 19 -22.14 -5.06 14.18
C TRP A 19 -21.80 -5.25 12.70
N HIS A 20 -20.85 -4.45 12.19
CA HIS A 20 -20.29 -4.57 10.86
C HIS A 20 -18.77 -4.75 10.97
N ASP A 21 -18.27 -5.93 10.58
CA ASP A 21 -16.83 -6.21 10.54
C ASP A 21 -16.12 -5.25 9.57
N GLY A 22 -14.93 -4.78 9.95
CA GLY A 22 -14.06 -4.03 9.06
C GLY A 22 -13.23 -4.96 8.16
N PRO A 23 -12.54 -4.42 7.14
CA PRO A 23 -11.78 -5.21 6.17
C PRO A 23 -10.69 -6.07 6.81
N LEU A 24 -10.01 -5.60 7.86
CA LEU A 24 -9.00 -6.39 8.58
C LEU A 24 -9.64 -7.58 9.29
N THR A 25 -10.79 -7.35 9.94
CA THR A 25 -11.53 -8.43 10.64
C THR A 25 -12.08 -9.46 9.66
N ILE A 26 -12.61 -9.02 8.52
CA ILE A 26 -13.08 -9.92 7.46
C ILE A 26 -11.92 -10.78 6.96
N ALA A 27 -10.77 -10.18 6.64
CA ALA A 27 -9.62 -10.92 6.16
C ALA A 27 -9.08 -11.91 7.20
N ALA A 28 -8.95 -11.46 8.45
CA ALA A 28 -8.49 -12.29 9.57
C ALA A 28 -9.41 -13.49 9.83
N ARG A 29 -10.73 -13.30 9.71
CA ARG A 29 -11.72 -14.36 9.95
C ARG A 29 -11.78 -15.40 8.82
N ASN A 30 -11.47 -15.00 7.59
CA ASN A 30 -11.66 -15.84 6.39
C ASN A 30 -10.35 -16.28 5.73
N GLY A 31 -9.20 -16.14 6.39
CA GLY A 31 -7.92 -16.58 5.83
C GLY A 31 -7.47 -15.81 4.59
N ALA A 32 -7.83 -14.53 4.47
CA ALA A 32 -7.50 -13.73 3.29
C ALA A 32 -6.22 -12.90 3.47
N ILE A 33 -5.69 -12.40 2.35
CA ILE A 33 -4.65 -11.37 2.38
C ILE A 33 -5.30 -10.02 2.65
N CYS A 34 -4.89 -9.34 3.72
CA CYS A 34 -5.22 -7.94 3.96
C CYS A 34 -4.05 -7.06 3.50
N TYR A 35 -4.29 -6.20 2.51
CA TYR A 35 -3.29 -5.25 2.02
C TYR A 35 -3.61 -3.84 2.52
N LEU A 36 -2.74 -3.28 3.36
CA LEU A 36 -2.84 -1.91 3.85
C LEU A 36 -1.90 -1.02 3.06
N ASP A 37 -2.46 -0.30 2.09
CA ASP A 37 -1.71 0.66 1.29
C ASP A 37 -1.43 1.95 2.06
N GLU A 38 -0.26 2.53 1.81
CA GLU A 38 0.26 3.74 2.46
C GLU A 38 0.07 3.76 3.99
N VAL A 39 0.49 2.69 4.68
CA VAL A 39 0.23 2.50 6.13
C VAL A 39 0.74 3.64 7.02
N VAL A 40 1.72 4.41 6.55
CA VAL A 40 2.25 5.60 7.24
C VAL A 40 1.29 6.79 7.28
N GLU A 41 0.28 6.82 6.40
CA GLU A 41 -0.79 7.83 6.42
C GLU A 41 -1.89 7.49 7.44
N ALA A 42 -1.91 6.24 7.91
CA ALA A 42 -2.82 5.85 8.96
C ALA A 42 -2.45 6.56 10.28
N ARG A 43 -3.46 6.83 11.09
CA ARG A 43 -3.24 7.37 12.43
C ARG A 43 -2.49 6.34 13.28
N GLN A 44 -1.66 6.80 14.22
CA GLN A 44 -0.84 5.90 15.04
C GLN A 44 -1.65 4.87 15.83
N ASP A 45 -2.84 5.23 16.29
CA ASP A 45 -3.78 4.31 16.97
C ASP A 45 -4.20 3.14 16.07
N THR A 46 -4.25 3.37 14.76
CA THR A 46 -4.62 2.40 13.72
C THR A 46 -3.46 1.45 13.43
N THR A 47 -2.22 1.93 13.44
CA THR A 47 -1.00 1.11 13.26
C THR A 47 -0.71 0.21 14.46
N VAL A 48 -1.19 0.54 15.66
CA VAL A 48 -1.00 -0.34 16.85
C VAL A 48 -1.93 -1.55 16.80
N VAL A 49 -3.10 -1.43 16.17
CA VAL A 49 -4.06 -2.56 16.03
C VAL A 49 -3.42 -3.76 15.33
N ILE A 50 -2.57 -3.51 14.33
CA ILE A 50 -1.92 -4.58 13.57
C ILE A 50 -0.78 -5.26 14.34
N HIS A 51 -0.36 -4.77 15.51
CA HIS A 51 0.73 -5.40 16.29
C HIS A 51 0.34 -6.75 16.87
N SER A 52 -0.91 -6.91 17.31
CA SER A 52 -1.38 -8.15 17.94
C SER A 52 -1.65 -9.26 16.92
N ILE A 53 -1.99 -8.88 15.69
CA ILE A 53 -2.29 -9.83 14.61
C ILE A 53 -1.03 -10.26 13.84
N THR A 54 0.07 -9.52 13.98
CA THR A 54 1.38 -9.82 13.36
C THR A 54 2.38 -10.50 14.30
N ASP A 55 2.08 -10.60 15.59
CA ASP A 55 2.89 -11.39 16.52
C ASP A 55 2.47 -12.87 16.56
N ASP A 56 3.23 -13.70 17.29
CA ASP A 56 3.02 -15.15 17.38
C ASP A 56 1.60 -15.57 17.81
N ARG A 57 0.85 -14.69 18.47
CA ARG A 57 -0.52 -14.99 18.91
C ARG A 57 -1.52 -14.91 17.78
N ARG A 58 -1.25 -14.12 16.74
CA ARG A 58 -2.15 -13.87 15.59
C ARG A 58 -3.59 -13.56 16.02
N VAL A 59 -3.76 -12.60 16.93
CA VAL A 59 -5.09 -12.22 17.46
C VAL A 59 -5.45 -10.77 17.13
N LEU A 60 -6.71 -10.51 16.82
CA LEU A 60 -7.29 -9.19 16.63
C LEU A 60 -8.30 -8.88 17.75
N PRO A 61 -7.96 -7.97 18.69
CA PRO A 61 -8.91 -7.51 19.70
C PRO A 61 -10.00 -6.64 19.07
N ILE A 62 -11.27 -7.03 19.23
CA ILE A 62 -12.46 -6.28 18.81
C ILE A 62 -13.16 -5.79 20.08
N GLU A 63 -12.57 -4.80 20.74
CA GLU A 63 -12.97 -4.33 22.07
C GLU A 63 -14.45 -3.95 22.15
N LYS A 64 -14.97 -3.26 21.13
CA LYS A 64 -16.39 -2.83 21.07
C LYS A 64 -17.37 -4.00 21.05
N LYS A 65 -16.94 -5.17 20.56
CA LYS A 65 -17.74 -6.40 20.51
C LYS A 65 -17.43 -7.34 21.68
N GLY A 66 -16.39 -7.04 22.48
CA GLY A 66 -15.88 -7.95 23.49
C GLY A 66 -15.35 -9.25 22.90
N GLU A 67 -14.93 -9.24 21.64
CA GLU A 67 -14.44 -10.41 20.91
C GLU A 67 -12.92 -10.35 20.78
N LEU A 68 -12.23 -11.45 21.06
CA LEU A 68 -10.83 -11.64 20.72
C LEU A 68 -10.77 -12.62 19.54
N LEU A 69 -10.64 -12.09 18.33
CA LEU A 69 -10.62 -12.90 17.12
C LEU A 69 -9.23 -13.53 16.94
N LYS A 70 -9.15 -14.86 16.93
CA LYS A 70 -7.96 -15.55 16.43
C LYS A 70 -8.00 -15.53 14.90
N ALA A 71 -6.94 -15.04 14.27
CA ALA A 71 -6.84 -15.05 12.82
C ALA A 71 -6.76 -16.49 12.31
N ASP A 72 -7.41 -16.73 11.19
CA ASP A 72 -7.31 -17.96 10.42
C ASP A 72 -5.85 -18.23 10.02
N ASP A 73 -5.47 -19.50 9.88
CA ASP A 73 -4.08 -19.88 9.60
C ASP A 73 -3.59 -19.36 8.24
N ASP A 74 -4.49 -19.21 7.26
CA ASP A 74 -4.20 -18.71 5.91
C ASP A 74 -4.18 -17.17 5.82
N PHE A 75 -4.53 -16.47 6.90
CA PHE A 75 -4.49 -15.00 6.93
C PHE A 75 -3.06 -14.47 6.74
N HIS A 76 -2.90 -13.45 5.88
CA HIS A 76 -1.65 -12.73 5.71
C HIS A 76 -1.89 -11.21 5.74
N LEU A 77 -0.97 -10.48 6.36
CA LEU A 77 -0.96 -9.02 6.34
C LEU A 77 0.18 -8.50 5.46
N VAL A 78 -0.16 -7.68 4.47
CA VAL A 78 0.80 -6.98 3.62
C VAL A 78 0.61 -5.48 3.82
N VAL A 79 1.72 -4.75 3.93
CA VAL A 79 1.70 -3.29 4.05
C VAL A 79 2.63 -2.67 3.02
N SER A 80 2.28 -1.49 2.51
CA SER A 80 3.17 -0.66 1.67
C SER A 80 3.29 0.74 2.23
N TYR A 81 4.44 1.37 1.99
CA TYR A 81 4.65 2.79 2.21
C TYR A 81 5.83 3.26 1.35
N ASN A 82 5.88 4.57 1.07
CA ASN A 82 6.96 5.18 0.31
C ASN A 82 7.98 5.82 1.27
N PRO A 83 9.18 5.23 1.47
CA PRO A 83 10.19 5.81 2.35
C PRO A 83 10.67 7.16 1.81
N GLY A 84 10.83 8.15 2.69
CA GLY A 84 11.33 9.48 2.33
C GLY A 84 10.35 10.38 1.58
N TYR A 85 9.12 9.93 1.30
CA TYR A 85 8.08 10.74 0.65
C TYR A 85 7.52 11.85 1.56
N GLN A 86 7.68 11.69 2.87
CA GLN A 86 7.22 12.65 3.87
C GLN A 86 8.32 12.94 4.89
N SER A 87 8.23 14.11 5.51
CA SER A 87 9.12 14.54 6.58
C SER A 87 9.43 13.40 7.55
N VAL A 88 10.64 13.38 8.10
CA VAL A 88 11.20 12.39 9.06
C VAL A 88 10.21 11.98 10.18
N VAL A 89 9.18 12.79 10.43
CA VAL A 89 8.11 12.61 11.41
C VAL A 89 7.11 11.49 11.07
N LYS A 90 6.99 11.07 9.80
CA LYS A 90 6.01 10.07 9.35
C LYS A 90 6.65 8.78 8.81
N ASP A 91 7.74 8.35 9.44
CA ASP A 91 8.28 7.01 9.21
C ASP A 91 7.54 5.97 10.07
N LEU A 92 7.57 4.71 9.66
CA LEU A 92 7.13 3.61 10.51
C LEU A 92 8.04 3.51 11.73
N LYS A 93 7.43 3.39 12.92
CA LYS A 93 8.19 3.12 14.15
C LYS A 93 8.95 1.80 14.00
N GLU A 94 10.15 1.74 14.57
CA GLU A 94 11.01 0.56 14.52
C GLU A 94 10.31 -0.71 15.02
N SER A 95 9.48 -0.57 16.07
CA SER A 95 8.65 -1.67 16.57
C SER A 95 7.70 -2.22 15.50
N THR A 96 7.17 -1.40 14.61
CA THR A 96 6.32 -1.88 13.52
C THR A 96 7.16 -2.55 12.44
N LYS A 97 8.30 -1.96 12.05
CA LYS A 97 9.20 -2.53 11.03
C LYS A 97 9.69 -3.93 11.37
N GLN A 98 10.06 -4.17 12.63
CA GLN A 98 10.58 -5.47 13.11
C GLN A 98 9.54 -6.60 13.12
N ARG A 99 8.27 -6.32 12.79
CA ARG A 99 7.20 -7.33 12.67
C ARG A 99 6.95 -7.78 11.22
N PHE A 100 7.67 -7.21 10.26
CA PHE A 100 7.48 -7.50 8.83
C PHE A 100 8.79 -7.96 8.18
N CYS A 101 8.67 -8.87 7.23
CA CYS A 101 9.66 -9.00 6.18
C CYS A 101 9.49 -7.85 5.20
N ALA A 102 10.61 -7.24 4.78
CA ALA A 102 10.61 -6.11 3.86
C ALA A 102 11.08 -6.52 2.46
N LEU A 103 10.42 -5.99 1.45
CA LEU A 103 10.86 -6.01 0.05
C LEU A 103 10.99 -4.56 -0.40
N ASP A 104 12.17 -4.20 -0.88
CA ASP A 104 12.42 -2.87 -1.42
C ASP A 104 12.14 -2.87 -2.93
N PHE A 105 11.44 -1.85 -3.40
CA PHE A 105 11.05 -1.71 -4.80
C PHE A 105 11.63 -0.43 -5.37
N GLU A 106 12.45 -0.60 -6.39
CA GLU A 106 12.97 0.51 -7.20
C GLU A 106 12.33 0.50 -8.60
N TYR A 107 12.57 1.58 -9.36
CA TYR A 107 12.20 1.58 -10.76
C TYR A 107 12.91 0.43 -11.50
N PRO A 108 12.20 -0.32 -12.39
CA PRO A 108 12.82 -1.43 -13.11
C PRO A 108 13.97 -0.96 -13.99
N ALA A 109 14.84 -1.90 -14.38
CA ALA A 109 15.84 -1.64 -15.40
C ALA A 109 15.17 -1.17 -16.70
N ASN A 110 15.84 -0.27 -17.45
CA ASN A 110 15.27 0.39 -18.64
C ASN A 110 14.63 -0.56 -19.64
N GLU A 111 15.21 -1.74 -19.87
CA GLU A 111 14.66 -2.76 -20.77
C GLU A 111 13.30 -3.30 -20.26
N VAL A 112 13.24 -3.65 -18.97
CA VAL A 112 12.03 -4.14 -18.31
C VAL A 112 10.96 -3.05 -18.27
N GLU A 113 11.32 -1.83 -17.89
CA GLU A 113 10.38 -0.71 -17.83
C GLU A 113 9.84 -0.34 -19.23
N THR A 114 10.68 -0.40 -20.26
CA THR A 114 10.24 -0.19 -21.65
C THR A 114 9.17 -1.20 -22.06
N ASN A 115 9.38 -2.48 -21.73
CA ASN A 115 8.40 -3.53 -22.02
C ASN A 115 7.09 -3.33 -21.24
N ILE A 116 7.17 -2.91 -19.96
CA ILE A 116 5.99 -2.57 -19.15
C ILE A 116 5.22 -1.43 -19.80
N VAL A 117 5.87 -0.31 -20.15
CA VAL A 117 5.20 0.85 -20.76
C VAL A 117 4.61 0.50 -22.12
N CYS A 118 5.35 -0.25 -22.94
CA CYS A 118 4.90 -0.75 -24.23
C CYS A 118 3.61 -1.59 -24.09
N SER A 119 3.59 -2.55 -23.17
CA SER A 119 2.43 -3.41 -22.92
C SER A 119 1.23 -2.66 -22.31
N GLU A 120 1.47 -1.85 -21.27
CA GLU A 120 0.39 -1.19 -20.50
C GLU A 120 -0.26 -0.01 -21.23
N ALA A 121 0.48 0.64 -22.14
CA ALA A 121 0.00 1.74 -22.97
C ALA A 121 -0.30 1.31 -24.42
N ASP A 122 0.02 0.07 -24.79
CA ASP A 122 -0.13 -0.48 -26.14
C ASP A 122 0.61 0.35 -27.21
N VAL A 123 1.79 0.89 -26.89
CA VAL A 123 2.59 1.72 -27.81
C VAL A 123 3.78 0.95 -28.38
N GLU A 124 4.33 1.41 -29.50
CA GLU A 124 5.55 0.83 -30.05
C GLU A 124 6.74 0.96 -29.09
N LEU A 125 7.65 -0.03 -29.12
CA LEU A 125 8.85 -0.07 -28.27
C LEU A 125 9.71 1.19 -28.38
N GLU A 126 9.75 1.83 -29.55
CA GLU A 126 10.52 3.06 -29.78
C GLU A 126 9.99 4.25 -28.95
N ILE A 127 8.66 4.40 -28.88
CA ILE A 127 8.01 5.43 -28.07
C ILE A 127 8.25 5.14 -26.59
N ALA A 128 8.01 3.89 -26.16
CA ALA A 128 8.23 3.48 -24.77
C ALA A 128 9.68 3.69 -24.33
N SER A 129 10.65 3.30 -25.16
CA SER A 129 12.08 3.46 -24.86
C SER A 129 12.48 4.94 -24.76
N SER A 130 11.92 5.79 -25.62
CA SER A 130 12.16 7.22 -25.59
C SER A 130 11.64 7.86 -24.29
N LEU A 131 10.44 7.47 -23.85
CA LEU A 131 9.87 7.91 -22.58
C LEU A 131 10.69 7.43 -21.37
N VAL A 132 11.14 6.17 -21.36
CA VAL A 132 12.00 5.64 -20.29
C VAL A 132 13.34 6.38 -20.22
N LYS A 133 13.97 6.72 -21.35
CA LYS A 133 15.20 7.55 -21.37
C LYS A 133 14.98 8.94 -20.77
N ILE A 134 13.80 9.54 -20.99
CA ILE A 134 13.44 10.83 -20.36
C ILE A 134 13.25 10.63 -18.85
N ALA A 135 12.60 9.54 -18.44
CA ALA A 135 12.40 9.18 -17.05
C ALA A 135 13.73 9.05 -16.29
N ASP A 136 14.70 8.34 -16.88
CA ASP A 136 16.03 8.14 -16.32
C ASP A 136 16.75 9.48 -16.07
N LYS A 137 16.72 10.39 -17.05
CA LYS A 137 17.26 11.75 -16.88
C LYS A 137 16.55 12.52 -15.77
N SER A 138 15.23 12.40 -15.66
CA SER A 138 14.47 13.05 -14.58
C SER A 138 14.81 12.46 -13.21
N ARG A 139 14.96 11.15 -13.09
CA ARG A 139 15.34 10.45 -11.85
C ARG A 139 16.75 10.84 -11.39
N ASN A 140 17.67 11.05 -12.32
CA ASN A 140 19.02 11.56 -12.05
C ASN A 140 19.04 13.01 -11.54
N LEU A 141 17.95 13.76 -11.65
CA LEU A 141 17.80 15.10 -11.08
C LEU A 141 17.16 15.10 -9.67
N LYS A 142 16.86 13.94 -9.10
CA LYS A 142 16.37 13.82 -7.72
C LYS A 142 17.41 14.40 -6.75
N GLY A 143 17.01 15.37 -5.94
CA GLY A 143 17.88 16.13 -5.04
C GLY A 143 18.63 17.31 -5.71
N ALA A 144 18.57 17.46 -7.03
CA ALA A 144 19.21 18.52 -7.81
C ALA A 144 18.18 19.38 -8.57
N GLY A 145 17.08 19.72 -7.89
CA GLY A 145 15.98 20.54 -8.43
C GLY A 145 14.65 19.80 -8.56
N LEU A 146 14.64 18.47 -8.47
CA LEU A 146 13.43 17.66 -8.32
C LEU A 146 13.42 16.95 -6.97
N ASN A 147 12.26 16.92 -6.31
CA ASN A 147 12.07 16.12 -5.10
C ASN A 147 11.99 14.62 -5.42
N GLU A 148 11.43 14.29 -6.59
CA GLU A 148 11.16 12.94 -7.08
C GLU A 148 11.32 12.91 -8.61
N GLY A 149 11.79 11.79 -9.14
CA GLY A 149 11.82 11.55 -10.59
C GLY A 149 10.47 11.07 -11.14
N VAL A 150 10.36 10.99 -12.46
CA VAL A 150 9.15 10.47 -13.13
C VAL A 150 8.92 8.99 -12.78
N SER A 151 7.69 8.67 -12.33
CA SER A 151 7.29 7.29 -12.03
C SER A 151 6.88 6.51 -13.28
N THR A 152 6.95 5.19 -13.24
CA THR A 152 6.47 4.32 -14.33
C THR A 152 4.99 4.57 -14.67
N ARG A 153 4.16 4.88 -13.67
CA ARG A 153 2.75 5.25 -13.86
C ARG A 153 2.61 6.50 -14.75
N MET A 154 3.45 7.52 -14.53
CA MET A 154 3.45 8.72 -15.37
C MET A 154 3.89 8.42 -16.81
N LEU A 155 4.85 7.50 -17.01
CA LEU A 155 5.25 7.07 -18.35
C LEU A 155 4.10 6.39 -19.10
N ILE A 156 3.37 5.50 -18.43
CA ILE A 156 2.19 4.83 -19.00
C ILE A 156 1.14 5.87 -19.40
N HIS A 157 0.89 6.87 -18.56
CA HIS A 157 -0.05 7.95 -18.91
C HIS A 157 0.43 8.79 -20.09
N ALA A 158 1.72 9.17 -20.13
CA ALA A 158 2.28 9.92 -21.25
C ALA A 158 2.19 9.14 -22.58
N ALA A 159 2.50 7.84 -22.55
CA ALA A 159 2.39 6.95 -23.71
C ALA A 159 0.94 6.80 -24.20
N LYS A 160 -0.04 6.70 -23.28
CA LYS A 160 -1.46 6.67 -23.65
C LYS A 160 -1.91 7.96 -24.33
N LEU A 161 -1.41 9.11 -23.88
CA LEU A 161 -1.73 10.41 -24.48
C LEU A 161 -1.09 10.60 -25.86
N SER A 162 0.09 10.04 -26.13
CA SER A 162 0.72 10.15 -27.45
C SER A 162 -0.05 9.43 -28.56
N LYS A 163 -1.00 8.55 -28.22
CA LYS A 163 -1.92 7.93 -29.17
C LYS A 163 -3.14 8.79 -29.53
N MET A 164 -3.43 9.81 -28.72
CA MET A 164 -4.60 10.67 -28.90
C MET A 164 -4.34 11.85 -29.85
N VAL A 165 -3.09 12.04 -30.24
CA VAL A 165 -2.61 13.08 -31.16
C VAL A 165 -2.29 12.43 -32.50
#